data_AF-A0A1H2LUW8-F1
#
_entry.id   AF-A0A1H2LUW8-F1
#
_cell.length_a   1.000
_cell.length_b   1.000
_cell.length_c   1.000
_cell.angle_alpha   90.00
_cell.angle_beta   90.00
_cell.angle_gamma   90.00
#
_symmetry.space_group_name_H-M   'P 1'
#
loop_
_entity.id
_entity.type
_entity.pdbx_description
1 polymer ?
#
loop_
_entity_poly.entity_id
_entity_poly.type
_entity_poly.pdbx_seq_one_letter_code
_entity_poly.pdbx_strand_id
1 'polypeptide(L)'
;MRVPVGVLNPSGVLNGADSLSHTRAQCKNLETDKAAETQEIPHTGVSIAGENYSPAEASALVRAFVKDTLQNSNYENKENLERRAKNFFKHIESEMAICLGVEKDLQRDDSPVSQLSSHMAHLVRGLWMNAQSDPVFREQLHRELLAPSNDPDRVLLAGEGKGGLYLGMKHLHAMLVKGEQGPLTREDAQQGAEMAFGIKAMAEAMRSQDSMLAGLDAYTAKHRVGSNRVVDGVKTHHFTSPHGTDLRNDLGTQIRDQSGVPVMLGTSGGASDVASTLRHAAESQQQPMWPSGMSENQGREAMMGLVFHLMRHQVTDNAQAFYDKMRRDLHGLPSKKVEPTLIFSHSFPEVVTGVEMTLNNEKPTERDAMIRSTQLAKVLLDKAFADRDA
;
A
#
# COMPACT_ATOMS: atom_id res chain seq x y z
N MET A 1 26.63 58.54 -12.42
CA MET A 1 27.20 59.58 -13.31
C MET A 1 27.80 58.85 -14.52
N ARG A 2 27.29 59.13 -15.72
CA ARG A 2 27.82 58.84 -17.07
C ARG A 2 28.07 57.37 -17.51
N VAL A 3 27.10 56.85 -18.28
CA VAL A 3 27.33 56.15 -19.57
C VAL A 3 27.95 57.16 -20.57
N PRO A 4 28.53 56.80 -21.76
CA PRO A 4 27.70 56.23 -22.84
C PRO A 4 28.38 55.47 -24.05
N VAL A 5 27.49 54.84 -24.84
CA VAL A 5 27.40 54.74 -26.33
C VAL A 5 28.28 53.78 -27.15
N GLY A 6 27.57 52.98 -27.96
CA GLY A 6 27.88 52.54 -29.33
C GLY A 6 26.83 51.53 -29.84
N VAL A 7 25.55 51.87 -30.02
CA VAL A 7 24.85 52.27 -31.28
C VAL A 7 25.39 51.67 -32.58
N LEU A 8 24.58 50.81 -33.24
CA LEU A 8 23.98 51.05 -34.56
C LEU A 8 22.80 50.08 -34.80
N ASN A 9 21.73 50.61 -35.40
CA ASN A 9 20.40 50.04 -35.63
C ASN A 9 20.09 50.19 -37.16
N PRO A 10 18.82 50.22 -37.65
CA PRO A 10 18.06 49.17 -38.38
C PRO A 10 17.65 49.52 -39.84
N SER A 11 16.95 48.62 -40.54
CA SER A 11 15.95 48.90 -41.64
C SER A 11 15.56 47.56 -42.32
N GLY A 12 14.35 47.23 -42.79
CA GLY A 12 13.03 47.86 -42.95
C GLY A 12 11.99 46.76 -43.35
N VAL A 13 10.67 46.85 -43.13
CA VAL A 13 9.61 47.70 -43.74
C VAL A 13 8.84 47.00 -44.90
N LEU A 14 7.50 46.89 -44.73
CA LEU A 14 6.37 46.82 -45.71
C LEU A 14 6.13 45.53 -46.53
N ASN A 15 4.95 45.22 -47.10
CA ASN A 15 3.50 45.40 -46.90
C ASN A 15 2.81 44.78 -48.16
N GLY A 16 1.53 44.43 -48.11
CA GLY A 16 0.64 44.19 -49.27
C GLY A 16 0.17 42.73 -49.41
N ALA A 17 -1.09 42.32 -49.19
CA ALA A 17 -2.41 42.79 -49.66
C ALA A 17 -2.68 42.52 -51.16
N ASP A 18 -3.81 41.84 -51.41
CA ASP A 18 -4.60 41.63 -52.65
C ASP A 18 -4.83 40.13 -52.96
N SER A 19 -6.01 39.62 -53.35
CA SER A 19 -7.36 40.16 -53.48
C SER A 19 -8.32 39.00 -53.85
N LEU A 20 -9.51 39.00 -53.25
CA LEU A 20 -10.85 38.77 -53.84
C LEU A 20 -11.20 37.51 -54.69
N SER A 21 -12.11 36.72 -54.10
CA SER A 21 -13.41 36.27 -54.62
C SER A 21 -13.49 35.38 -55.88
N HIS A 22 -14.19 34.24 -55.77
CA HIS A 22 -15.32 33.90 -56.65
C HIS A 22 -16.16 32.75 -56.09
N THR A 23 -17.48 32.96 -56.10
CA THR A 23 -18.56 32.07 -55.66
C THR A 23 -18.90 31.06 -56.76
N ARG A 24 -19.11 29.77 -56.43
CA ARG A 24 -20.10 28.93 -57.14
C ARG A 24 -20.50 27.71 -56.32
N ALA A 25 -21.80 27.59 -56.08
CA ALA A 25 -22.47 26.41 -55.55
C ALA A 25 -22.61 25.33 -56.64
N GLN A 26 -22.47 24.04 -56.28
CA GLN A 26 -23.54 23.02 -56.33
C GLN A 26 -23.01 21.56 -56.30
N CYS A 27 -23.82 20.72 -55.63
CA CYS A 27 -24.03 19.27 -55.81
C CYS A 27 -23.11 18.25 -55.12
N LYS A 28 -23.59 17.81 -53.93
CA LYS A 28 -23.87 16.42 -53.51
C LYS A 28 -23.13 15.28 -54.23
N ASN A 29 -22.39 14.49 -53.45
CA ASN A 29 -22.62 13.06 -53.15
C ASN A 29 -21.72 12.72 -51.94
N LEU A 30 -22.29 12.50 -50.74
CA LEU A 30 -22.70 11.20 -50.21
C LEU A 30 -21.56 10.17 -50.25
N GLU A 31 -20.64 10.28 -49.30
CA GLU A 31 -20.02 9.13 -48.64
C GLU A 31 -19.86 9.50 -47.16
N THR A 32 -20.75 8.95 -46.35
CA THR A 32 -20.72 9.04 -44.89
C THR A 32 -19.60 8.15 -44.38
N ASP A 33 -18.42 8.73 -44.14
CA ASP A 33 -17.49 8.17 -43.18
C ASP A 33 -18.11 8.37 -41.79
N LYS A 34 -18.86 7.36 -41.35
CA LYS A 34 -19.10 7.15 -39.93
C LYS A 34 -17.73 6.84 -39.30
N ALA A 35 -17.03 7.88 -38.88
CA ALA A 35 -16.13 7.75 -37.75
C ALA A 35 -17.00 7.21 -36.60
N ALA A 36 -16.83 5.92 -36.31
CA ALA A 36 -17.33 5.35 -35.08
C ALA A 36 -16.67 6.15 -33.97
N GLU A 37 -17.40 7.09 -33.36
CA GLU A 37 -17.12 7.48 -31.99
C GLU A 37 -17.15 6.18 -31.19
N THR A 38 -15.99 5.58 -30.99
CA THR A 38 -15.75 4.70 -29.86
C THR A 38 -16.10 5.54 -28.64
N GLN A 39 -17.35 5.41 -28.18
CA GLN A 39 -17.71 5.77 -26.82
C GLN A 39 -16.70 5.02 -25.96
N GLU A 40 -15.71 5.74 -25.43
CA GLU A 40 -14.79 5.19 -24.45
C GLU A 40 -15.66 4.62 -23.34
N ILE A 41 -15.67 3.29 -23.22
CA ILE A 41 -16.32 2.61 -22.12
C ILE A 41 -15.68 3.19 -20.85
N PRO A 42 -16.44 3.86 -19.98
CA PRO A 42 -15.85 4.54 -18.84
C PRO A 42 -15.13 3.51 -17.97
N HIS A 43 -13.80 3.58 -17.97
CA HIS A 43 -12.95 2.70 -17.20
C HIS A 43 -13.21 2.97 -15.71
N THR A 44 -13.52 1.93 -14.93
CA THR A 44 -13.87 2.11 -13.51
C THR A 44 -12.69 1.87 -12.57
N GLY A 45 -11.57 1.36 -13.08
CA GLY A 45 -10.51 0.74 -12.27
C GLY A 45 -10.81 -0.73 -11.99
N VAL A 46 -11.82 -1.31 -12.64
CA VAL A 46 -12.17 -2.72 -12.53
C VAL A 46 -12.17 -3.32 -13.92
N SER A 47 -11.53 -4.49 -14.04
CA SER A 47 -11.50 -5.27 -15.27
C SER A 47 -11.98 -6.68 -15.03
N ILE A 48 -12.52 -7.32 -16.07
CA ILE A 48 -12.86 -8.74 -16.08
C ILE A 48 -12.11 -9.37 -17.24
N ALA A 49 -11.31 -10.41 -16.96
CA ALA A 49 -10.54 -11.15 -17.96
C ALA A 49 -9.67 -10.24 -18.87
N GLY A 50 -9.18 -9.11 -18.34
CA GLY A 50 -8.39 -8.14 -19.11
C GLY A 50 -9.22 -7.14 -19.93
N GLU A 51 -10.53 -7.09 -19.73
CA GLU A 51 -11.41 -6.10 -20.38
C GLU A 51 -11.99 -5.14 -19.35
N ASN A 52 -12.16 -3.87 -19.72
CA ASN A 52 -12.69 -2.84 -18.84
C ASN A 52 -14.15 -3.13 -18.47
N TYR A 53 -14.45 -3.14 -17.17
CA TYR A 53 -15.79 -3.42 -16.71
C TYR A 53 -16.64 -2.15 -16.61
N SER A 54 -17.80 -2.17 -17.28
CA SER A 54 -18.84 -1.16 -17.13
C SER A 54 -19.98 -1.68 -16.24
N PRO A 55 -20.30 -0.98 -15.13
CA PRO A 55 -21.32 -1.43 -14.17
C PRO A 55 -22.77 -1.09 -14.61
N ALA A 56 -22.99 -0.65 -15.85
CA ALA A 56 -24.29 -0.17 -16.35
C ALA A 56 -25.43 -1.19 -16.17
N GLU A 57 -25.15 -2.48 -16.33
CA GLU A 57 -26.13 -3.57 -16.24
C GLU A 57 -25.97 -4.42 -14.95
N ALA A 58 -25.12 -3.99 -14.02
CA ALA A 58 -24.75 -4.79 -12.85
C ALA A 58 -25.84 -4.85 -11.77
N SER A 59 -25.73 -5.81 -10.85
CA SER A 59 -26.52 -5.78 -9.61
C SER A 59 -26.22 -4.51 -8.80
N ALA A 60 -27.18 -4.03 -7.99
CA ALA A 60 -26.99 -2.84 -7.16
C ALA A 60 -25.75 -2.96 -6.24
N LEU A 61 -25.48 -4.18 -5.76
CA LEU A 61 -24.33 -4.49 -4.92
C LEU A 61 -22.99 -4.31 -5.66
N VAL A 62 -22.86 -4.84 -6.88
CA VAL A 62 -21.64 -4.65 -7.69
C VAL A 62 -21.47 -3.19 -8.09
N ARG A 63 -22.57 -2.49 -8.42
CA ARG A 63 -22.50 -1.04 -8.69
C ARG A 63 -21.95 -0.28 -7.48
N ALA A 64 -22.48 -0.53 -6.28
CA ALA A 64 -21.98 0.08 -5.05
C ALA A 64 -20.51 -0.27 -4.81
N PHE A 65 -20.14 -1.55 -4.94
CA PHE A 65 -18.78 -2.01 -4.77
C PHE A 65 -17.78 -1.26 -5.67
N VAL A 66 -18.03 -1.22 -6.98
CA VAL A 66 -17.18 -0.53 -7.96
C VAL A 66 -17.22 1.00 -7.75
N LYS A 67 -18.37 1.56 -7.38
CA LYS A 67 -18.54 3.01 -7.18
C LYS A 67 -17.90 3.51 -5.89
N ASP A 68 -17.96 2.76 -4.81
CA ASP A 68 -17.61 3.25 -3.47
C ASP A 68 -16.16 2.91 -3.10
N THR A 69 -15.56 1.91 -3.76
CA THR A 69 -14.17 1.48 -3.47
C THR A 69 -13.15 2.07 -4.44
N LEU A 70 -11.93 2.30 -3.98
CA LEU A 70 -10.82 2.73 -4.83
C LEU A 70 -9.88 1.55 -5.07
N GLN A 71 -9.92 1.01 -6.29
CA GLN A 71 -9.21 -0.20 -6.66
C GLN A 71 -8.73 -0.19 -8.12
N ASN A 72 -7.77 -1.08 -8.40
CA ASN A 72 -7.35 -1.45 -9.74
C ASN A 72 -7.13 -2.97 -9.77
N SER A 73 -8.17 -3.69 -10.17
CA SER A 73 -8.26 -5.15 -10.02
C SER A 73 -8.82 -5.83 -11.27
N ASN A 74 -8.21 -6.96 -11.66
CA ASN A 74 -8.69 -7.83 -12.73
C ASN A 74 -9.38 -9.06 -12.12
N TYR A 75 -10.67 -9.20 -12.38
CA TYR A 75 -11.48 -10.33 -11.95
C TYR A 75 -11.52 -11.40 -13.03
N GLU A 76 -11.67 -12.66 -12.65
CA GLU A 76 -11.69 -13.79 -13.59
C GLU A 76 -12.92 -13.76 -14.51
N ASN A 77 -14.08 -13.43 -13.94
CA ASN A 77 -15.39 -13.42 -14.59
C ASN A 77 -16.38 -12.58 -13.74
N LYS A 78 -17.62 -12.42 -14.23
CA LYS A 78 -18.66 -11.62 -13.55
C LYS A 78 -19.06 -12.25 -12.22
N GLU A 79 -19.15 -13.57 -12.15
CA GLU A 79 -19.49 -14.33 -10.94
C GLU A 79 -18.43 -14.12 -9.85
N ASN A 80 -17.15 -14.07 -10.24
CA ASN A 80 -16.03 -13.78 -9.35
C ASN A 80 -16.16 -12.36 -8.75
N LEU A 81 -16.43 -11.35 -9.58
CA LEU A 81 -16.66 -9.98 -9.14
C LEU A 81 -17.86 -9.87 -8.18
N GLU A 82 -19.00 -10.46 -8.53
CA GLU A 82 -20.21 -10.46 -7.68
C GLU A 82 -19.97 -11.08 -6.31
N ARG A 83 -19.26 -12.22 -6.29
CA ARG A 83 -18.91 -12.90 -5.05
C ARG A 83 -17.96 -12.09 -4.18
N ARG A 84 -16.94 -11.44 -4.77
CA ARG A 84 -16.03 -10.54 -4.05
C ARG A 84 -16.76 -9.33 -3.48
N ALA A 85 -17.65 -8.71 -4.24
CA ALA A 85 -18.49 -7.61 -3.78
C ALA A 85 -19.34 -8.03 -2.57
N LYS A 86 -19.97 -9.21 -2.64
CA LYS A 86 -20.75 -9.77 -1.52
C LYS A 86 -19.89 -10.03 -0.28
N ASN A 87 -18.73 -10.65 -0.45
CA ASN A 87 -17.83 -10.93 0.68
C ASN A 87 -17.30 -9.64 1.31
N PHE A 88 -16.99 -8.61 0.52
CA PHE A 88 -16.57 -7.30 1.02
C PHE A 88 -17.64 -6.67 1.92
N PHE A 89 -18.85 -6.47 1.40
CA PHE A 89 -19.91 -5.81 2.18
C PHE A 89 -20.40 -6.63 3.37
N LYS A 90 -20.23 -7.96 3.33
CA LYS A 90 -20.53 -8.81 4.49
C LYS A 90 -19.61 -8.52 5.69
N HIS A 91 -18.35 -8.15 5.44
CA HIS A 91 -17.29 -8.12 6.47
C HIS A 91 -16.68 -6.75 6.72
N ILE A 92 -16.98 -5.75 5.91
CA ILE A 92 -16.39 -4.41 6.06
C ILE A 92 -16.66 -3.78 7.43
N GLU A 93 -17.84 -4.01 8.01
CA GLU A 93 -18.17 -3.51 9.35
C GLU A 93 -17.32 -4.20 10.44
N SER A 94 -17.07 -5.51 10.33
CA SER A 94 -16.16 -6.23 11.23
C SER A 94 -14.73 -5.73 11.12
N GLU A 95 -14.25 -5.50 9.89
CA GLU A 95 -12.92 -4.94 9.65
C GLU A 95 -12.78 -3.53 10.25
N MET A 96 -13.80 -2.69 10.11
CA MET A 96 -13.83 -1.37 10.75
C MET A 96 -13.84 -1.48 12.28
N ALA A 97 -14.62 -2.42 12.85
CA ALA A 97 -14.65 -2.65 14.29
C ALA A 97 -13.28 -3.08 14.84
N ILE A 98 -12.54 -3.93 14.12
CA ILE A 98 -11.16 -4.32 14.50
C ILE A 98 -10.24 -3.09 14.53
N CYS A 99 -10.28 -2.23 13.50
CA CYS A 99 -9.45 -1.03 13.49
C CYS A 99 -9.77 -0.09 14.66
N LEU A 100 -11.06 0.17 14.90
CA LEU A 100 -11.50 1.00 16.03
C LEU A 100 -11.13 0.39 17.38
N GLY A 101 -11.16 -0.94 17.51
CA GLY A 101 -10.70 -1.66 18.71
C GLY A 101 -9.21 -1.43 18.97
N VAL A 102 -8.38 -1.53 17.93
CA VAL A 102 -6.94 -1.26 18.01
C VAL A 102 -6.66 0.19 18.38
N GLU A 103 -7.37 1.17 17.80
CA GLU A 103 -7.24 2.58 18.16
C GLU A 103 -7.54 2.83 19.65
N LYS A 104 -8.62 2.21 20.18
CA LYS A 104 -8.98 2.30 21.60
C LYS A 104 -7.92 1.64 22.48
N ASP A 105 -7.45 0.46 22.10
CA ASP A 105 -6.47 -0.28 22.89
C ASP A 105 -5.09 0.39 22.88
N LEU A 106 -4.70 1.07 21.80
CA LEU A 106 -3.48 1.90 21.78
C LEU A 106 -3.52 3.03 22.81
N GLN A 107 -4.71 3.50 23.21
CA GLN A 107 -4.87 4.50 24.26
C GLN A 107 -4.82 3.93 25.69
N ARG A 108 -4.65 2.62 25.83
CA ARG A 108 -4.67 1.89 27.09
C ARG A 108 -3.35 1.18 27.33
N ASP A 109 -2.55 1.67 28.28
CA ASP A 109 -1.22 1.13 28.58
C ASP A 109 -1.25 -0.33 29.08
N ASP A 110 -2.41 -0.78 29.60
CA ASP A 110 -2.64 -2.16 30.03
C ASP A 110 -3.04 -3.12 28.90
N SER A 111 -3.32 -2.61 27.70
CA SER A 111 -3.78 -3.44 26.59
C SER A 111 -2.61 -4.24 25.97
N PRO A 112 -2.88 -5.46 25.48
CA PRO A 112 -1.87 -6.23 24.73
C PRO A 112 -1.36 -5.48 23.49
N VAL A 113 -2.23 -4.71 22.84
CA VAL A 113 -1.88 -3.90 21.65
C VAL A 113 -0.88 -2.80 22.00
N SER A 114 -1.11 -2.03 23.06
CA SER A 114 -0.19 -0.97 23.51
C SER A 114 1.15 -1.54 23.97
N GLN A 115 1.12 -2.59 24.78
CA GLN A 115 2.33 -3.27 25.26
C GLN A 115 3.16 -3.85 24.12
N LEU A 116 2.52 -4.50 23.15
CA LEU A 116 3.22 -5.02 21.98
C LEU A 116 3.78 -3.89 21.11
N SER A 117 3.00 -2.83 20.85
CA SER A 117 3.46 -1.70 20.03
C SER A 117 4.72 -1.06 20.63
N SER A 118 4.72 -0.81 21.93
CA SER A 118 5.89 -0.28 22.64
C SER A 118 7.09 -1.23 22.55
N HIS A 119 6.87 -2.54 22.73
CA HIS A 119 7.94 -3.54 22.64
C HIS A 119 8.52 -3.64 21.23
N MET A 120 7.67 -3.59 20.19
CA MET A 120 8.10 -3.52 18.80
C MET A 120 9.00 -2.33 18.55
N ALA A 121 8.62 -1.16 19.08
CA ALA A 121 9.41 0.05 18.95
C ALA A 121 10.80 -0.09 19.59
N HIS A 122 10.88 -0.70 20.78
CA HIS A 122 12.16 -0.98 21.43
C HIS A 122 13.03 -1.99 20.67
N LEU A 123 12.43 -3.05 20.11
CA LEU A 123 13.15 -4.02 19.29
C LEU A 123 13.71 -3.36 18.01
N VAL A 124 12.93 -2.54 17.31
CA VAL A 124 13.43 -1.84 16.11
C VAL A 124 14.52 -0.83 16.46
N ARG A 125 14.38 -0.11 17.57
CA ARG A 125 15.42 0.79 18.07
C ARG A 125 16.73 0.05 18.36
N GLY A 126 16.64 -1.14 18.96
CA GLY A 126 17.81 -1.96 19.26
C GLY A 126 18.58 -2.45 18.03
N LEU A 127 17.92 -2.63 16.88
CA LEU A 127 18.62 -2.89 15.61
C LEU A 127 19.58 -1.76 15.25
N TRP A 128 19.10 -0.51 15.31
CA TRP A 128 19.93 0.66 15.03
C TRP A 128 21.03 0.88 16.08
N MET A 129 20.77 0.57 17.35
CA MET A 129 21.76 0.72 18.42
C MET A 129 22.93 -0.26 18.29
N ASN A 130 22.66 -1.48 17.84
CA ASN A 130 23.67 -2.53 17.71
C ASN A 130 24.31 -2.58 16.31
N ALA A 131 23.83 -1.77 15.35
CA ALA A 131 24.35 -1.73 14.00
C ALA A 131 25.73 -1.06 13.94
N GLN A 132 26.66 -1.69 13.21
CA GLN A 132 27.96 -1.11 12.85
C GLN A 132 27.87 -0.25 11.58
N SER A 133 26.82 0.56 11.49
CA SER A 133 26.58 1.45 10.35
C SER A 133 27.63 2.57 10.30
N ASP A 134 28.03 2.98 9.10
CA ASP A 134 28.91 4.14 8.90
C ASP A 134 28.25 5.40 9.51
N PRO A 135 28.92 6.12 10.43
CA PRO A 135 28.41 7.36 11.00
C PRO A 135 28.02 8.42 9.95
N VAL A 136 28.75 8.47 8.82
CA VAL A 136 28.44 9.42 7.73
C VAL A 136 27.12 9.06 7.06
N PHE A 137 26.90 7.77 6.80
CA PHE A 137 25.64 7.25 6.27
C PHE A 137 24.48 7.57 7.23
N ARG A 138 24.65 7.31 8.53
CA ARG A 138 23.61 7.59 9.54
C ARG A 138 23.25 9.08 9.59
N GLU A 139 24.23 9.96 9.56
CA GLU A 139 24.01 11.41 9.58
C GLU A 139 23.32 11.89 8.30
N GLN A 140 23.69 11.33 7.13
CA GLN A 140 22.99 11.64 5.89
C GLN A 140 21.54 11.16 5.92
N LEU A 141 21.29 9.91 6.34
CA LEU A 141 19.94 9.36 6.42
C LEU A 141 19.08 10.13 7.42
N HIS A 142 19.62 10.51 8.58
CA HIS A 142 18.93 11.37 9.55
C HIS A 142 18.47 12.68 8.92
N ARG A 143 19.36 13.38 8.19
CA ARG A 143 19.03 14.63 7.49
C ARG A 143 17.96 14.42 6.43
N GLU A 144 18.07 13.37 5.61
CA GLU A 144 17.10 13.08 4.55
C GLU A 144 15.72 12.68 5.08
N LEU A 145 15.65 12.02 6.25
CA LEU A 145 14.39 11.70 6.92
C LEU A 145 13.67 12.98 7.38
N LEU A 146 14.40 13.97 7.90
CA LEU A 146 13.82 15.25 8.34
C LEU A 146 13.54 16.23 7.19
N ALA A 147 14.17 16.05 6.04
CA ALA A 147 14.01 16.94 4.89
C ALA A 147 12.59 16.87 4.26
N PRO A 148 12.11 17.95 3.61
CA PRO A 148 10.91 17.91 2.77
C PRO A 148 11.02 16.87 1.66
N SER A 149 9.91 16.26 1.23
CA SER A 149 9.95 15.17 0.22
C SER A 149 10.49 15.58 -1.15
N ASN A 150 10.42 16.87 -1.49
CA ASN A 150 10.90 17.46 -2.75
C ASN A 150 12.30 18.09 -2.63
N ASP A 151 13.01 17.85 -1.54
CA ASP A 151 14.35 18.38 -1.33
C ASP A 151 15.35 17.80 -2.37
N PRO A 152 16.04 18.64 -3.15
CA PRO A 152 16.97 18.19 -4.20
C PRO A 152 18.20 17.47 -3.64
N ASP A 153 18.52 17.65 -2.36
CA ASP A 153 19.67 17.03 -1.69
C ASP A 153 19.32 15.66 -1.08
N ARG A 154 18.11 15.14 -1.33
CA ARG A 154 17.78 13.75 -1.07
C ARG A 154 18.52 12.86 -2.06
N VAL A 155 19.46 12.06 -1.58
CA VAL A 155 20.25 11.16 -2.42
C VAL A 155 19.94 9.70 -2.12
N LEU A 156 19.68 9.36 -0.85
CA LEU A 156 19.34 8.02 -0.39
C LEU A 156 17.85 7.70 -0.62
N LEU A 157 16.98 8.63 -0.25
CA LEU A 157 15.52 8.45 -0.28
C LEU A 157 14.85 9.06 -1.52
N ALA A 158 15.62 9.59 -2.48
CA ALA A 158 15.08 10.15 -3.72
C ALA A 158 14.87 9.11 -4.81
N GLY A 159 13.74 9.23 -5.51
CA GLY A 159 13.36 8.43 -6.68
C GLY A 159 12.10 7.59 -6.46
N GLU A 160 11.35 7.37 -7.54
CA GLU A 160 10.24 6.39 -7.54
C GLU A 160 10.79 5.01 -7.13
N GLY A 161 10.20 4.40 -6.10
CA GLY A 161 10.59 3.07 -5.62
C GLY A 161 11.74 3.00 -4.59
N LYS A 162 12.37 4.11 -4.18
CA LYS A 162 13.44 4.12 -3.16
C LYS A 162 12.97 4.49 -1.74
N GLY A 163 11.92 3.82 -1.25
CA GLY A 163 11.52 3.95 0.16
C GLY A 163 10.85 5.28 0.54
N GLY A 164 10.62 6.20 -0.41
CA GLY A 164 9.86 7.43 -0.18
C GLY A 164 8.38 7.22 0.21
N LEU A 165 7.93 5.97 0.36
CA LEU A 165 6.52 5.60 0.35
C LEU A 165 5.81 5.56 1.70
N TYR A 166 6.50 5.72 2.84
CA TYR A 166 5.86 5.62 4.17
C TYR A 166 6.34 6.68 5.16
N LEU A 167 6.40 7.92 4.68
CA LEU A 167 7.10 9.00 5.36
C LEU A 167 6.24 9.79 6.37
N GLY A 168 5.08 9.26 6.79
CA GLY A 168 4.40 9.73 8.01
C GLY A 168 5.25 9.51 9.28
N MET A 169 6.18 8.54 9.23
CA MET A 169 7.00 8.07 10.35
C MET A 169 8.43 8.61 10.33
N LYS A 170 8.70 9.63 9.49
CA LYS A 170 10.03 10.21 9.26
C LYS A 170 10.76 10.63 10.52
N HIS A 171 10.06 11.36 11.38
CA HIS A 171 10.63 11.90 12.62
C HIS A 171 11.07 10.78 13.54
N LEU A 172 10.23 9.76 13.68
CA LEU A 172 10.50 8.60 14.50
C LEU A 172 11.72 7.82 14.00
N HIS A 173 11.78 7.52 12.69
CA HIS A 173 12.96 6.90 12.10
C HIS A 173 14.22 7.76 12.20
N ALA A 174 14.10 9.09 12.09
CA ALA A 174 15.23 10.01 12.24
C ALA A 174 15.84 9.92 13.64
N MET A 175 15.01 9.81 14.69
CA MET A 175 15.47 9.60 16.07
C MET A 175 16.22 8.25 16.21
N LEU A 176 15.67 7.17 15.64
CA LEU A 176 16.26 5.84 15.71
C LEU A 176 17.62 5.77 14.98
N VAL A 177 17.71 6.34 13.78
CA VAL A 177 18.94 6.38 12.98
C VAL A 177 20.03 7.19 13.69
N LYS A 178 19.68 8.22 14.46
CA LYS A 178 20.66 8.98 15.26
C LYS A 178 21.05 8.31 16.58
N GLY A 179 20.40 7.20 16.93
CA GLY A 179 20.67 6.48 18.18
C GLY A 179 20.31 7.31 19.40
N GLU A 180 19.29 8.17 19.30
CA GLU A 180 18.86 9.01 20.41
C GLU A 180 18.47 8.15 21.62
N GLN A 181 18.90 8.58 22.81
CA GLN A 181 18.68 7.90 24.08
C GLN A 181 17.50 8.53 24.85
N GLY A 182 16.81 7.74 25.67
CA GLY A 182 15.66 8.21 26.47
C GLY A 182 14.41 7.36 26.32
N PRO A 183 13.41 7.53 27.20
CA PRO A 183 12.12 6.86 27.09
C PRO A 183 11.42 7.29 25.80
N LEU A 184 10.70 6.37 25.16
CA LEU A 184 9.80 6.71 24.07
C LEU A 184 8.68 7.61 24.63
N THR A 185 8.26 8.61 23.85
CA THR A 185 7.00 9.30 24.16
C THR A 185 5.84 8.30 24.01
N ARG A 186 4.67 8.67 24.53
CA ARG A 186 3.48 7.82 24.38
C ARG A 186 3.12 7.66 22.91
N GLU A 187 3.23 8.73 22.13
CA GLU A 187 2.98 8.74 20.69
C GLU A 187 3.97 7.83 19.93
N ASP A 188 5.25 7.84 20.31
CA ASP A 188 6.26 6.97 19.71
C ASP A 188 6.02 5.50 20.05
N ALA A 189 5.61 5.22 21.30
CA ALA A 189 5.32 3.88 21.77
C ALA A 189 4.08 3.26 21.10
N GLN A 190 3.18 4.08 20.56
CA GLN A 190 2.01 3.61 19.80
C GLN A 190 2.36 3.23 18.36
N GLN A 191 3.55 3.58 17.85
CA GLN A 191 3.98 3.41 16.47
C GLN A 191 4.88 2.18 16.24
N GLY A 192 4.68 1.09 16.96
CA GLY A 192 5.51 -0.11 16.86
C GLY A 192 5.46 -0.82 15.51
N ALA A 193 4.26 -0.99 14.93
CA ALA A 193 4.09 -1.65 13.63
C ALA A 193 4.63 -0.79 12.49
N GLU A 194 4.42 0.51 12.60
CA GLU A 194 4.93 1.59 11.78
C GLU A 194 6.45 1.54 11.71
N MET A 195 7.13 1.50 12.86
CA MET A 195 8.58 1.38 12.93
C MET A 195 9.09 0.11 12.27
N ALA A 196 8.46 -1.04 12.53
CA ALA A 196 8.86 -2.32 11.95
C ALA A 196 8.68 -2.33 10.42
N PHE A 197 7.59 -1.75 9.93
CA PHE A 197 7.35 -1.63 8.49
C PHE A 197 8.32 -0.64 7.83
N GLY A 198 8.55 0.52 8.44
CA GLY A 198 9.40 1.55 7.88
C GLY A 198 10.88 1.17 7.84
N ILE A 199 11.40 0.45 8.85
CA ILE A 199 12.79 -0.05 8.80
C ILE A 199 12.97 -1.10 7.69
N LYS A 200 11.95 -1.92 7.42
CA LYS A 200 11.98 -2.82 6.26
C LYS A 200 11.95 -2.05 4.94
N ALA A 201 11.10 -1.03 4.80
CA ALA A 201 11.09 -0.19 3.60
C ALA A 201 12.47 0.49 3.36
N MET A 202 13.13 0.94 4.44
CA MET A 202 14.50 1.44 4.38
C MET A 202 15.50 0.35 3.96
N ALA A 203 15.36 -0.86 4.49
CA ALA A 203 16.21 -2.00 4.13
C ALA A 203 16.12 -2.33 2.63
N GLU A 204 14.92 -2.36 2.06
CA GLU A 204 14.73 -2.60 0.62
C GLU A 204 15.41 -1.53 -0.24
N ALA A 205 15.30 -0.26 0.17
CA ALA A 205 15.85 0.87 -0.57
C ALA A 205 17.37 0.99 -0.45
N MET A 206 17.94 0.60 0.71
CA MET A 206 19.31 0.97 1.10
C MET A 206 20.18 -0.23 1.52
N ARG A 207 19.79 -1.48 1.25
CA ARG A 207 20.60 -2.68 1.56
C ARG A 207 22.05 -2.65 1.04
N SER A 208 22.34 -1.88 -0.02
CA SER A 208 23.72 -1.77 -0.53
C SER A 208 24.57 -0.77 0.25
N GLN A 209 23.96 0.05 1.12
CA GLN A 209 24.61 1.12 1.87
C GLN A 209 24.93 0.73 3.31
N ASP A 210 24.24 -0.27 3.87
CA ASP A 210 24.37 -0.67 5.27
C ASP A 210 24.17 -2.17 5.47
N SER A 211 25.02 -2.80 6.28
CA SER A 211 25.02 -4.25 6.50
C SER A 211 23.88 -4.75 7.37
N MET A 212 23.41 -3.94 8.35
CA MET A 212 22.22 -4.28 9.15
C MET A 212 20.98 -4.25 8.26
N LEU A 213 20.83 -3.23 7.41
CA LEU A 213 19.77 -3.15 6.42
C LEU A 213 19.83 -4.29 5.40
N ALA A 214 21.04 -4.68 4.93
CA ALA A 214 21.21 -5.83 4.05
C ALA A 214 20.75 -7.14 4.71
N GLY A 215 21.15 -7.37 5.96
CA GLY A 215 20.76 -8.53 6.74
C GLY A 215 19.25 -8.61 6.96
N LEU A 216 18.62 -7.48 7.30
CA LEU A 216 17.18 -7.38 7.47
C LEU A 216 16.43 -7.63 6.15
N ASP A 217 16.88 -7.06 5.04
CA ASP A 217 16.26 -7.28 3.71
C ASP A 217 16.32 -8.76 3.31
N ALA A 218 17.50 -9.39 3.47
CA ALA A 218 17.69 -10.80 3.16
C ALA A 218 16.84 -11.70 4.06
N TYR A 219 16.77 -11.41 5.36
CA TYR A 219 15.96 -12.17 6.31
C TYR A 219 14.47 -12.10 5.98
N THR A 220 13.96 -10.89 5.77
CA THR A 220 12.53 -10.67 5.47
C THR A 220 12.15 -11.26 4.11
N ALA A 221 12.99 -11.11 3.09
CA ALA A 221 12.75 -11.72 1.77
C ALA A 221 12.67 -13.26 1.83
N LYS A 222 13.48 -13.90 2.68
CA LYS A 222 13.48 -15.35 2.87
C LYS A 222 12.19 -15.88 3.51
N HIS A 223 11.60 -15.12 4.42
CA HIS A 223 10.41 -15.52 5.18
C HIS A 223 9.11 -14.90 4.66
N ARG A 224 9.19 -14.17 3.54
CA ARG A 224 8.05 -13.42 3.01
C ARG A 224 6.95 -14.35 2.50
N VAL A 225 5.76 -14.19 3.06
CA VAL A 225 4.51 -14.78 2.57
C VAL A 225 3.79 -13.73 1.73
N GLY A 226 4.01 -13.77 0.40
CA GLY A 226 3.45 -12.82 -0.56
C GLY A 226 2.42 -13.43 -1.50
N SER A 227 1.57 -12.58 -2.08
CA SER A 227 0.60 -12.97 -3.11
C SER A 227 1.27 -13.39 -4.43
N ASN A 228 0.72 -14.41 -5.09
CA ASN A 228 1.08 -14.74 -6.47
C ASN A 228 0.27 -13.90 -7.47
N ARG A 229 0.92 -12.92 -8.08
CA ARG A 229 0.32 -12.00 -9.07
C ARG A 229 0.78 -12.27 -10.51
N VAL A 230 1.40 -13.43 -10.75
CA VAL A 230 1.92 -13.81 -12.06
C VAL A 230 0.82 -14.51 -12.86
N VAL A 231 0.48 -13.93 -14.02
CA VAL A 231 -0.48 -14.48 -14.99
C VAL A 231 0.21 -14.50 -16.35
N ASP A 232 0.18 -15.65 -17.02
CA ASP A 232 0.81 -15.85 -18.34
C ASP A 232 2.29 -15.41 -18.40
N GLY A 233 3.03 -15.64 -17.31
CA GLY A 233 4.44 -15.26 -17.17
C GLY A 233 4.69 -13.78 -16.83
N VAL A 234 3.64 -12.96 -16.68
CA VAL A 234 3.75 -11.52 -16.40
C VAL A 234 3.22 -11.21 -15.01
N LYS A 235 4.00 -10.47 -14.22
CA LYS A 235 3.59 -9.98 -12.90
C LYS A 235 2.67 -8.77 -13.04
N THR A 236 1.44 -8.89 -12.51
CA THR A 236 0.46 -7.80 -12.51
C THR A 236 0.61 -6.89 -11.27
N HIS A 237 0.16 -5.64 -11.39
CA HIS A 237 0.34 -4.62 -10.36
C HIS A 237 -0.74 -3.53 -10.37
N HIS A 238 -1.35 -3.27 -9.21
CA HIS A 238 -2.41 -2.26 -9.01
C HIS A 238 -2.09 -0.82 -9.46
N PHE A 239 -0.83 -0.37 -9.49
CA PHE A 239 -0.52 1.01 -9.91
C PHE A 239 0.03 1.16 -11.33
N THR A 240 0.46 0.06 -11.96
CA THR A 240 1.22 0.13 -13.23
C THR A 240 0.67 -0.78 -14.31
N SER A 241 -0.16 -1.78 -13.97
CA SER A 241 -0.83 -2.61 -14.95
C SER A 241 -2.14 -1.97 -15.41
N PRO A 242 -2.44 -1.91 -16.71
CA PRO A 242 -3.69 -1.35 -17.24
C PRO A 242 -4.96 -2.02 -16.70
N HIS A 243 -4.91 -3.31 -16.34
CA HIS A 243 -6.03 -4.02 -15.74
C HIS A 243 -5.84 -4.29 -14.25
N GLY A 244 -4.81 -3.67 -13.66
CA GLY A 244 -4.52 -3.78 -12.23
C GLY A 244 -4.01 -5.14 -11.80
N THR A 245 -4.28 -5.49 -10.54
CA THR A 245 -3.81 -6.75 -9.95
C THR A 245 -4.72 -7.90 -10.36
N ASP A 246 -4.11 -8.99 -10.84
CA ASP A 246 -4.79 -10.25 -11.12
C ASP A 246 -4.35 -11.31 -10.11
N LEU A 247 -5.32 -11.88 -9.40
CA LEU A 247 -5.11 -12.82 -8.29
C LEU A 247 -5.59 -14.24 -8.61
N ARG A 248 -5.93 -14.54 -9.87
CA ARG A 248 -6.49 -15.85 -10.24
C ARG A 248 -5.58 -17.03 -9.88
N ASN A 249 -4.27 -16.82 -9.85
CA ASN A 249 -3.25 -17.81 -9.52
C ASN A 249 -2.79 -17.77 -8.05
N ASP A 250 -3.38 -16.91 -7.22
CA ASP A 250 -3.04 -16.80 -5.80
C ASP A 250 -3.86 -17.78 -4.96
N LEU A 251 -3.20 -18.80 -4.41
CA LEU A 251 -3.84 -19.84 -3.59
C LEU A 251 -4.59 -19.25 -2.38
N GLY A 252 -4.01 -18.24 -1.73
CA GLY A 252 -4.64 -17.59 -0.58
C GLY A 252 -5.92 -16.88 -0.95
N THR A 253 -5.91 -16.17 -2.07
CA THR A 253 -7.10 -15.56 -2.65
C THR A 253 -8.18 -16.58 -2.96
N GLN A 254 -7.84 -17.69 -3.63
CA GLN A 254 -8.82 -18.75 -3.94
C GLN A 254 -9.48 -19.32 -2.68
N ILE A 255 -8.70 -19.59 -1.63
CA ILE A 255 -9.21 -20.15 -0.37
C ILE A 255 -10.09 -19.12 0.36
N ARG A 256 -9.68 -17.85 0.43
CA ARG A 256 -10.48 -16.78 1.05
C ARG A 256 -11.82 -16.58 0.34
N ASP A 257 -11.75 -16.53 -0.99
CA ASP A 257 -12.90 -16.42 -1.88
C ASP A 257 -13.88 -17.59 -1.71
N GLN A 258 -13.39 -18.83 -1.57
CA GLN A 258 -14.19 -20.03 -1.27
C GLN A 258 -14.78 -20.02 0.15
N SER A 259 -14.06 -19.44 1.11
CA SER A 259 -14.46 -19.39 2.53
C SER A 259 -15.45 -18.26 2.86
N GLY A 260 -15.71 -17.38 1.88
CA GLY A 260 -16.65 -16.27 2.01
C GLY A 260 -16.11 -15.11 2.85
N VAL A 261 -14.81 -14.84 2.79
CA VAL A 261 -14.13 -13.73 3.49
C VAL A 261 -13.57 -12.73 2.46
N PRO A 262 -13.32 -11.45 2.82
CA PRO A 262 -12.91 -10.42 1.87
C PRO A 262 -11.49 -10.62 1.30
N VAL A 263 -11.32 -10.25 0.04
CA VAL A 263 -10.04 -10.19 -0.68
C VAL A 263 -9.92 -8.84 -1.36
N MET A 264 -8.77 -8.18 -1.19
CA MET A 264 -8.46 -6.91 -1.84
C MET A 264 -7.29 -7.08 -2.81
N LEU A 265 -6.05 -7.17 -2.31
CA LEU A 265 -4.83 -7.26 -3.13
C LEU A 265 -4.06 -8.60 -2.99
N GLY A 266 -4.66 -9.58 -2.33
CA GLY A 266 -4.08 -10.90 -2.09
C GLY A 266 -3.23 -10.96 -0.82
N THR A 267 -2.50 -12.06 -0.62
CA THR A 267 -1.71 -12.29 0.61
C THR A 267 -0.71 -11.16 0.89
N SER A 268 -0.76 -10.60 2.11
CA SER A 268 -0.08 -9.36 2.44
C SER A 268 1.40 -9.58 2.78
N GLY A 269 2.23 -9.44 1.75
CA GLY A 269 3.68 -9.40 1.94
C GLY A 269 4.12 -8.32 2.94
N GLY A 270 3.36 -7.23 3.08
CA GLY A 270 3.61 -6.19 4.07
C GLY A 270 3.35 -6.64 5.53
N ALA A 271 2.37 -7.50 5.79
CA ALA A 271 2.20 -8.04 7.15
C ALA A 271 3.30 -9.05 7.49
N SER A 272 3.67 -9.86 6.49
CA SER A 272 4.82 -10.77 6.60
C SER A 272 6.13 -10.02 6.86
N ASP A 273 6.31 -8.85 6.24
CA ASP A 273 7.45 -7.97 6.48
C ASP A 273 7.52 -7.50 7.93
N VAL A 274 6.40 -7.03 8.50
CA VAL A 274 6.35 -6.58 9.90
C VAL A 274 6.65 -7.74 10.85
N ALA A 275 5.99 -8.89 10.67
CA ALA A 275 6.21 -10.08 11.50
C ALA A 275 7.65 -10.58 11.43
N SER A 276 8.22 -10.67 10.21
CA SER A 276 9.61 -11.07 9.99
C SER A 276 10.61 -10.07 10.56
N THR A 277 10.33 -8.77 10.44
CA THR A 277 11.19 -7.71 10.97
C THR A 277 11.23 -7.78 12.49
N LEU A 278 10.08 -7.94 13.13
CA LEU A 278 10.03 -8.06 14.59
C LEU A 278 10.78 -9.30 15.07
N ARG A 279 10.58 -10.45 14.41
CA ARG A 279 11.31 -11.67 14.71
C ARG A 279 12.82 -11.48 14.55
N HIS A 280 13.26 -10.91 13.44
CA HIS A 280 14.68 -10.64 13.19
C HIS A 280 15.28 -9.71 14.25
N ALA A 281 14.55 -8.66 14.64
CA ALA A 281 14.97 -7.74 15.68
C ALA A 281 15.12 -8.45 17.04
N ALA A 282 14.16 -9.29 17.41
CA ALA A 282 14.20 -10.10 18.63
C ALA A 282 15.39 -11.09 18.63
N GLU A 283 15.54 -11.85 17.55
CA GLU A 283 16.61 -12.86 17.39
C GLU A 283 18.01 -12.24 17.42
N SER A 284 18.22 -11.15 16.67
CA SER A 284 19.52 -10.46 16.61
C SER A 284 19.97 -9.87 17.95
N GLN A 285 19.01 -9.57 18.83
CA GLN A 285 19.25 -8.99 20.15
C GLN A 285 19.14 -10.00 21.30
N GLN A 286 18.86 -11.27 20.98
CA GLN A 286 18.60 -12.32 21.97
C GLN A 286 17.49 -11.93 22.97
N GLN A 287 16.47 -11.22 22.49
CA GLN A 287 15.32 -10.78 23.26
C GLN A 287 14.07 -11.60 22.90
N PRO A 288 13.08 -11.72 23.81
CA PRO A 288 11.80 -12.29 23.45
C PRO A 288 11.08 -11.41 22.42
N MET A 289 10.39 -12.05 21.48
CA MET A 289 9.56 -11.36 20.48
C MET A 289 8.35 -10.68 21.11
N TRP A 290 7.84 -11.24 22.21
CA TRP A 290 6.69 -10.74 22.94
C TRP A 290 7.10 -10.01 24.22
N PRO A 291 6.34 -8.98 24.65
CA PRO A 291 6.52 -8.35 25.96
C PRO A 291 6.48 -9.38 27.09
N SER A 292 7.17 -9.07 28.20
CA SER A 292 7.13 -9.91 29.39
C SER A 292 5.69 -10.07 29.92
N GLY A 293 5.30 -11.30 30.24
CA GLY A 293 3.94 -11.61 30.72
C GLY A 293 2.89 -11.77 29.61
N MET A 294 3.23 -11.49 28.36
CA MET A 294 2.34 -11.70 27.22
C MET A 294 2.46 -13.13 26.68
N SER A 295 1.33 -13.82 26.52
CA SER A 295 1.32 -15.12 25.83
C SER A 295 1.51 -14.96 24.32
N GLU A 296 1.99 -16.02 23.65
CA GLU A 296 2.17 -16.01 22.19
C GLU A 296 0.86 -15.72 21.45
N ASN A 297 -0.27 -16.28 21.91
CA ASN A 297 -1.57 -16.02 21.29
C ASN A 297 -1.98 -14.54 21.39
N GLN A 298 -1.78 -13.91 22.55
CA GLN A 298 -2.04 -12.48 22.72
C GLN A 298 -1.11 -11.64 21.84
N GLY A 299 0.17 -12.00 21.76
CA GLY A 299 1.13 -11.31 20.90
C GLY A 299 0.78 -11.41 19.42
N ARG A 300 0.35 -12.58 18.97
CA ARG A 300 -0.10 -12.81 17.59
C ARG A 300 -1.37 -12.02 17.25
N GLU A 301 -2.40 -12.07 18.10
CA GLU A 301 -3.65 -11.31 17.89
C GLU A 301 -3.39 -9.80 17.90
N ALA A 302 -2.61 -9.29 18.86
CA ALA A 302 -2.21 -7.88 18.90
C ALA A 302 -1.41 -7.47 17.66
N MET A 303 -0.49 -8.32 17.18
CA MET A 303 0.27 -8.07 15.96
C MET A 303 -0.66 -7.97 14.73
N MET A 304 -1.62 -8.90 14.58
CA MET A 304 -2.59 -8.86 13.49
C MET A 304 -3.39 -7.56 13.51
N GLY A 305 -3.85 -7.13 14.69
CA GLY A 305 -4.58 -5.88 14.86
C GLY A 305 -3.74 -4.66 14.49
N LEU A 306 -2.55 -4.52 15.07
CA LEU A 306 -1.62 -3.41 14.80
C LEU A 306 -1.26 -3.31 13.31
N VAL A 307 -0.91 -4.44 12.70
CA VAL A 307 -0.55 -4.48 11.28
C VAL A 307 -1.76 -4.15 10.41
N PHE A 308 -2.94 -4.65 10.73
CA PHE A 308 -4.14 -4.33 9.96
C PHE A 308 -4.49 -2.85 10.06
N HIS A 309 -4.44 -2.27 11.26
CA HIS A 309 -4.62 -0.84 11.48
C HIS A 309 -3.63 0.00 10.65
N LEU A 310 -2.33 -0.33 10.71
CA LEU A 310 -1.29 0.29 9.86
C LEU A 310 -1.67 0.23 8.37
N MET A 311 -2.05 -0.95 7.88
CA MET A 311 -2.33 -1.19 6.46
C MET A 311 -3.61 -0.50 5.97
N ARG A 312 -4.56 -0.19 6.87
CA ARG A 312 -5.88 0.38 6.55
C ARG A 312 -6.00 1.88 6.76
N HIS A 313 -5.17 2.46 7.64
CA HIS A 313 -5.23 3.88 7.95
C HIS A 313 -3.99 4.62 7.44
N GLN A 314 -2.79 4.10 7.67
CA GLN A 314 -1.57 4.90 7.43
C GLN A 314 -0.91 4.61 6.08
N VAL A 315 -0.99 3.37 5.60
CA VAL A 315 -0.56 3.01 4.23
C VAL A 315 -1.53 3.58 3.19
N THR A 316 -2.82 3.59 3.49
CA THR A 316 -3.90 4.07 2.60
C THR A 316 -3.93 5.58 2.45
N ASP A 317 -3.61 6.34 3.50
CA ASP A 317 -3.47 7.81 3.44
C ASP A 317 -2.44 8.23 2.37
N ASN A 318 -1.37 7.45 2.21
CA ASN A 318 -0.40 7.64 1.13
C ASN A 318 -0.87 7.06 -0.21
N ALA A 319 -1.71 6.01 -0.19
CA ALA A 319 -2.19 5.33 -1.38
C ALA A 319 -3.12 6.19 -2.25
N GLN A 320 -3.90 7.12 -1.67
CA GLN A 320 -4.83 7.97 -2.45
C GLN A 320 -4.11 8.72 -3.58
N ALA A 321 -2.93 9.29 -3.31
CA ALA A 321 -2.16 10.00 -4.32
C ALA A 321 -1.66 9.07 -5.45
N PHE A 322 -1.28 7.83 -5.11
CA PHE A 322 -0.89 6.82 -6.10
C PHE A 322 -2.07 6.37 -6.95
N TYR A 323 -3.24 6.16 -6.35
CA TYR A 323 -4.45 5.86 -7.10
C TYR A 323 -4.89 7.02 -7.99
N ASP A 324 -4.80 8.26 -7.53
CA ASP A 324 -5.10 9.45 -8.33
C ASP A 324 -4.15 9.59 -9.52
N LYS A 325 -2.85 9.37 -9.31
CA LYS A 325 -1.85 9.32 -10.39
C LYS A 325 -2.15 8.19 -11.37
N MET A 326 -2.36 6.98 -10.86
CA MET A 326 -2.69 5.80 -11.68
C MET A 326 -3.95 6.02 -12.51
N ARG A 327 -5.01 6.57 -11.93
CA ARG A 327 -6.28 6.85 -12.63
C ARG A 327 -6.10 7.82 -13.79
N ARG A 328 -5.30 8.88 -13.59
CA ARG A 328 -4.98 9.84 -14.67
C ARG A 328 -4.08 9.20 -15.73
N ASP A 329 -2.97 8.61 -15.30
CA ASP A 329 -1.89 8.16 -16.20
C ASP A 329 -2.28 6.90 -16.99
N LEU A 330 -2.96 5.93 -16.37
CA LEU A 330 -3.33 4.66 -17.01
C LEU A 330 -4.71 4.67 -17.65
N HIS A 331 -5.64 5.51 -17.17
CA HIS A 331 -7.05 5.42 -17.56
C HIS A 331 -7.65 6.75 -18.05
N GLY A 332 -6.91 7.86 -17.99
CA GLY A 332 -7.46 9.18 -18.34
C GLY A 332 -8.60 9.63 -17.41
N LEU A 333 -8.73 9.03 -16.22
CA LEU A 333 -9.85 9.28 -15.31
C LEU A 333 -9.53 10.37 -14.30
N PRO A 334 -10.55 11.12 -13.84
CA PRO A 334 -10.38 12.03 -12.72
C PRO A 334 -10.09 11.27 -11.42
N SER A 335 -9.46 11.97 -10.48
CA SER A 335 -9.31 11.53 -9.08
C SER A 335 -10.64 11.07 -8.50
N LYS A 336 -10.60 10.02 -7.68
CA LYS A 336 -11.77 9.47 -7.00
C LYS A 336 -11.47 9.42 -5.50
N LYS A 337 -12.13 10.30 -4.75
CA LYS A 337 -12.02 10.33 -3.30
C LYS A 337 -12.99 9.33 -2.69
N VAL A 338 -12.48 8.52 -1.78
CA VAL A 338 -13.23 7.55 -0.99
C VAL A 338 -12.76 7.64 0.45
N GLU A 339 -13.52 7.09 1.39
CA GLU A 339 -13.03 6.90 2.77
C GLU A 339 -11.77 6.01 2.75
N PRO A 340 -10.76 6.22 3.62
CA PRO A 340 -9.54 5.41 3.65
C PRO A 340 -9.80 3.90 3.74
N THR A 341 -10.85 3.50 4.49
CA THR A 341 -11.30 2.11 4.61
C THR A 341 -11.92 1.55 3.32
N LEU A 342 -12.21 2.37 2.32
CA LEU A 342 -12.69 1.92 1.02
C LEU A 342 -11.58 1.89 -0.04
N ILE A 343 -10.34 2.24 0.32
CA ILE A 343 -9.15 2.05 -0.51
C ILE A 343 -8.73 0.58 -0.40
N PHE A 344 -8.60 -0.08 -1.55
CA PHE A 344 -8.22 -1.50 -1.63
C PHE A 344 -6.71 -1.66 -1.42
N SER A 345 -6.28 -1.70 -0.16
CA SER A 345 -4.92 -2.04 0.22
C SER A 345 -4.81 -3.50 0.66
N HIS A 346 -5.44 -3.85 1.78
CA HIS A 346 -5.38 -5.17 2.40
C HIS A 346 -6.69 -5.46 3.15
N SER A 347 -7.17 -6.70 3.12
CA SER A 347 -8.23 -7.17 4.02
C SER A 347 -7.64 -7.75 5.31
N PHE A 348 -8.45 -7.83 6.38
CA PHE A 348 -8.00 -8.42 7.64
C PHE A 348 -7.57 -9.89 7.45
N PRO A 349 -8.30 -10.75 6.71
CA PRO A 349 -7.83 -12.09 6.38
C PRO A 349 -6.48 -12.15 5.66
N GLU A 350 -6.15 -11.17 4.82
CA GLU A 350 -4.85 -11.10 4.15
C GLU A 350 -3.73 -10.78 5.15
N VAL A 351 -4.00 -9.98 6.18
CA VAL A 351 -3.08 -9.66 7.27
C VAL A 351 -2.88 -10.86 8.20
N VAL A 352 -3.97 -11.52 8.62
CA VAL A 352 -3.90 -12.72 9.47
C VAL A 352 -3.04 -13.80 8.81
N THR A 353 -3.28 -14.09 7.53
CA THR A 353 -2.43 -15.02 6.76
C THR A 353 -0.98 -14.58 6.73
N GLY A 354 -0.71 -13.31 6.46
CA GLY A 354 0.66 -12.78 6.39
C GLY A 354 1.40 -12.93 7.72
N VAL A 355 0.75 -12.64 8.85
CA VAL A 355 1.34 -12.81 10.19
C VAL A 355 1.51 -14.30 10.53
N GLU A 356 0.42 -15.08 10.53
CA GLU A 356 0.44 -16.46 11.02
C GLU A 356 1.41 -17.34 10.26
N MET A 357 1.34 -17.32 8.92
CA MET A 357 2.16 -18.20 8.11
C MET A 357 3.64 -17.83 8.22
N THR A 358 3.96 -16.54 8.26
CA THR A 358 5.33 -16.08 8.53
C THR A 358 5.80 -16.59 9.88
N LEU A 359 4.96 -16.46 10.90
CA LEU A 359 5.35 -16.85 12.24
C LEU A 359 5.48 -18.37 12.41
N ASN A 360 4.80 -19.14 11.57
CA ASN A 360 4.89 -20.60 11.58
C ASN A 360 5.93 -21.16 10.58
N ASN A 361 6.68 -20.27 9.90
CA ASN A 361 7.63 -20.63 8.83
C ASN A 361 6.98 -21.40 7.67
N GLU A 362 5.72 -21.09 7.39
CA GLU A 362 4.89 -21.68 6.34
C GLU A 362 5.05 -20.90 5.02
N LYS A 363 4.78 -21.57 3.90
CA LYS A 363 4.92 -20.99 2.55
C LYS A 363 3.56 -20.64 1.96
N PRO A 364 3.44 -19.58 1.13
CA PRO A 364 2.16 -19.20 0.51
C PRO A 364 1.53 -20.28 -0.40
N THR A 365 2.30 -21.31 -0.77
CA THR A 365 1.85 -22.48 -1.53
C THR A 365 1.31 -23.62 -0.67
N GLU A 366 1.43 -23.54 0.66
CA GLU A 366 0.98 -24.59 1.58
C GLU A 366 -0.51 -24.45 1.88
N ARG A 367 -1.30 -25.33 1.27
CA ARG A 367 -2.77 -25.27 1.29
C ARG A 367 -3.34 -25.35 2.71
N ASP A 368 -2.86 -26.28 3.53
CA ASP A 368 -3.43 -26.49 4.88
C ASP A 368 -3.15 -25.30 5.81
N ALA A 369 -1.96 -24.71 5.71
CA ALA A 369 -1.60 -23.48 6.41
C ALA A 369 -2.50 -22.30 6.02
N MET A 370 -2.77 -22.18 4.72
CA MET A 370 -3.66 -21.15 4.19
C MET A 370 -5.12 -21.34 4.65
N ILE A 371 -5.60 -22.58 4.70
CA ILE A 371 -6.94 -22.90 5.23
C ILE A 371 -7.02 -22.54 6.72
N ARG A 372 -6.03 -22.96 7.52
CA ARG A 372 -6.00 -22.66 8.97
C ARG A 372 -6.01 -21.16 9.24
N SER A 373 -5.13 -20.40 8.59
CA SER A 373 -5.07 -18.93 8.79
C SER A 373 -6.34 -18.23 8.31
N THR A 374 -6.94 -18.68 7.20
CA THR A 374 -8.23 -18.15 6.71
C THR A 374 -9.36 -18.44 7.70
N GLN A 375 -9.40 -19.65 8.28
CA GLN A 375 -10.41 -20.00 9.26
C GLN A 375 -10.26 -19.20 10.56
N LEU A 376 -9.02 -18.97 11.01
CA LEU A 376 -8.75 -18.08 12.15
C LEU A 376 -9.27 -16.67 11.86
N ALA A 377 -8.94 -16.10 10.70
CA ALA A 377 -9.41 -14.77 10.32
C ALA A 377 -10.93 -14.66 10.32
N LYS A 378 -11.62 -15.69 9.83
CA LYS A 378 -13.08 -15.76 9.83
C LYS A 378 -13.66 -15.72 11.24
N VAL A 379 -13.12 -16.52 12.16
CA VAL A 379 -13.54 -16.53 13.58
C VAL A 379 -13.35 -15.16 14.21
N LEU A 380 -12.23 -14.50 13.94
CA LEU A 380 -11.94 -13.17 14.47
C LEU A 380 -12.86 -12.09 13.88
N LEU A 381 -13.19 -12.16 12.59
CA LEU A 381 -14.17 -11.26 11.95
C LEU A 381 -15.58 -11.45 12.53
N ASP A 382 -16.00 -12.69 12.73
CA ASP A 382 -17.32 -13.01 13.29
C ASP A 382 -17.40 -12.53 14.76
N LYS A 383 -16.31 -12.67 15.53
CA LYS A 383 -16.21 -12.14 16.90
C LYS A 383 -16.28 -10.62 16.92
N ALA A 384 -15.48 -9.93 16.10
CA ALA A 384 -15.47 -8.47 16.03
C ALA A 384 -16.84 -7.89 15.63
N PHE A 385 -17.59 -8.60 14.79
CA PHE A 385 -18.95 -8.22 14.45
C PHE A 385 -19.89 -8.31 15.66
N ALA A 386 -19.79 -9.38 16.45
CA ALA A 386 -20.62 -9.57 17.63
C ALA A 386 -20.32 -8.55 18.73
N ASP A 387 -19.04 -8.19 18.89
CA ASP A 387 -18.57 -7.29 19.95
C ASP A 387 -18.82 -5.80 19.63
N ARG A 388 -19.24 -5.43 18.41
CA ARG A 388 -19.43 -4.02 18.02
C ARG A 388 -20.59 -3.32 18.75
N ASP A 389 -21.56 -4.11 19.19
CA ASP A 389 -22.82 -3.65 19.80
C ASP A 389 -22.75 -3.70 21.34
N ALA A 390 -21.61 -4.11 21.90
CA ALA A 390 -21.30 -4.14 23.32
C ALA A 390 -20.47 -2.91 23.74
#